data_AF-A0AB40CZ38-F1
#
_entry.id   AF-A0AB40CZ38-F1
#
_cell.length_a   1.000
_cell.length_b   1.000
_cell.length_c   1.000
_cell.angle_alpha   90.00
_cell.angle_beta   90.00
_cell.angle_gamma   90.00
#
_symmetry.space_group_name_H-M   'P 1'
#
loop_
_entity.id
_entity.type
_entity.pdbx_description
1 polymer ?
#
loop_
_entity_poly.entity_id
_entity_poly.type
_entity_poly.pdbx_seq_one_letter_code
_entity_poly.pdbx_strand_id
1 'polypeptide(L)'
;MILTRKPKRSLNVHPQILLFYQNYVDVKMKWKKDLYFDTIPIINKSKELRPLLALKDIIAADPTGAIPVSTVSKRARSLEISGRVASFLRKHPAIFQEFVGPKYNLPWFKLTQEAIDLDLEESSVFEACWPKIVDRLRRLVLMSREKVLPLSIVQGMLWFLGLPEDYLKREQENPSGYFQIVGLGDGEEGLKAVVDPRETVLSALQRNTLGQLGGSAEELPSVLPFPLFPSKGLRLKRKIESWLDGFQNLEYVSPYEDFSSLDPSSDVSEKRVVGVLHELLSLFVDCSAERRKLLCLKKQLGLPQKFHKVFERYPHVFYLLLKNKTCTVVLKEPYCAGSATAIEKHPMFSIRKKYVKLMNKSQEILRNRRSGKPMKQHSDDDVDGNVDDSATEEDSEELFRVAEETMGN
;
A
#
# COMPACT_ATOMS: atom_id res chain seq x y z
N MET A 1 -10.27 -24.18 72.27
CA MET A 1 -10.55 -25.52 71.70
C MET A 1 -10.63 -25.36 70.18
N ILE A 2 -9.51 -25.38 69.47
CA ILE A 2 -8.95 -26.57 68.80
C ILE A 2 -10.04 -27.35 68.04
N LEU A 3 -10.19 -27.07 66.75
CA LEU A 3 -10.71 -28.03 65.79
C LEU A 3 -9.58 -28.43 64.85
N THR A 4 -9.25 -29.71 64.97
CA THR A 4 -8.15 -30.43 64.37
C THR A 4 -8.36 -30.69 62.88
N ARG A 5 -7.24 -30.67 62.15
CA ARG A 5 -7.10 -31.02 60.73
C ARG A 5 -7.61 -32.45 60.44
N LYS A 6 -8.22 -32.63 59.26
CA LYS A 6 -8.25 -33.91 58.52
C LYS A 6 -7.45 -33.80 57.21
N PRO A 7 -6.87 -34.92 56.71
CA PRO A 7 -5.67 -34.89 55.90
C PRO A 7 -5.91 -34.86 54.38
N LYS A 8 -4.85 -34.44 53.68
CA LYS A 8 -4.66 -34.45 52.22
C LYS A 8 -4.87 -35.84 51.62
N ARG A 9 -5.68 -35.94 50.57
CA ARG A 9 -5.51 -36.96 49.53
C ARG A 9 -4.74 -36.32 48.38
N SER A 10 -3.51 -36.78 48.21
CA SER A 10 -2.67 -36.50 47.05
C SER A 10 -3.19 -37.29 45.85
N LEU A 11 -3.70 -36.59 44.85
CA LEU A 11 -3.72 -37.11 43.48
C LEU A 11 -2.51 -36.49 42.79
N ASN A 12 -1.44 -37.28 42.70
CA ASN A 12 -0.35 -37.03 41.78
C ASN A 12 -0.91 -37.10 40.36
N VAL A 13 -1.00 -35.94 39.71
CA VAL A 13 -1.17 -35.85 38.26
C VAL A 13 0.05 -35.11 37.74
N HIS A 14 0.80 -35.77 36.86
CA HIS A 14 2.03 -35.29 36.24
C HIS A 14 1.85 -33.90 35.61
N PRO A 15 2.84 -32.99 35.68
CA PRO A 15 2.76 -31.67 35.08
C PRO A 15 3.05 -31.77 33.58
N GLN A 16 2.02 -32.03 32.78
CA GLN A 16 2.08 -31.83 31.34
C GLN A 16 0.99 -30.85 30.93
N ILE A 17 1.45 -29.69 30.45
CA ILE A 17 0.79 -28.85 29.44
C ILE A 17 -0.58 -28.30 29.87
N LEU A 18 -0.56 -27.37 30.82
CA LEU A 18 -1.57 -26.30 30.87
C LEU A 18 -1.10 -25.16 29.96
N LEU A 19 -1.24 -25.37 28.65
CA LEU A 19 -1.25 -24.27 27.69
C LEU A 19 -2.47 -23.41 28.01
N PHE A 20 -2.21 -22.20 28.51
CA PHE A 20 -3.23 -21.19 28.69
C PHE A 20 -3.86 -20.86 27.34
N TYR A 21 -5.00 -21.49 27.05
CA TYR A 21 -5.99 -20.95 26.12
C TYR A 21 -6.53 -19.64 26.70
N GLN A 22 -5.83 -18.54 26.44
CA GLN A 22 -6.41 -17.20 26.56
C GLN A 22 -6.76 -16.72 25.16
N ASN A 23 -8.05 -16.57 24.89
CA ASN A 23 -8.58 -15.89 23.72
C ASN A 23 -7.86 -14.54 23.53
N TYR A 24 -7.06 -14.47 22.47
CA TYR A 24 -5.95 -13.55 22.20
C TYR A 24 -6.43 -12.21 21.62
N VAL A 25 -7.36 -11.53 22.31
CA VAL A 25 -8.09 -10.36 21.76
C VAL A 25 -7.54 -8.98 22.22
N ASP A 26 -6.65 -8.90 23.22
CA ASP A 26 -6.38 -7.61 23.91
C ASP A 26 -4.92 -7.13 23.99
N VAL A 27 -3.96 -7.74 23.28
CA VAL A 27 -2.58 -7.21 23.28
C VAL A 27 -2.48 -5.99 22.35
N LYS A 28 -2.52 -4.79 22.94
CA LYS A 28 -2.27 -3.52 22.24
C LYS A 28 -0.81 -3.09 22.40
N MET A 29 -0.07 -3.07 21.30
CA MET A 29 1.24 -2.43 21.26
C MET A 29 1.06 -0.91 21.24
N LYS A 30 1.93 -0.19 21.97
CA LYS A 30 1.91 1.28 21.90
C LYS A 30 2.38 1.69 20.50
N TRP A 31 1.47 2.27 19.73
CA TRP A 31 1.84 2.94 18.50
C TRP A 31 2.61 4.22 18.83
N LYS A 32 3.68 4.49 18.07
CA LYS A 32 4.47 5.72 18.18
C LYS A 32 4.66 6.28 16.77
N LYS A 33 4.35 7.57 16.63
CA LYS A 33 4.58 8.34 15.41
C LYS A 33 6.04 8.26 15.00
N ASP A 34 6.27 8.11 13.70
CA ASP A 34 7.60 8.02 13.12
C ASP A 34 7.70 9.03 11.97
N LEU A 35 8.43 10.12 12.23
CA LEU A 35 8.53 11.27 11.33
C LEU A 35 9.12 10.89 9.97
N TYR A 36 9.93 9.82 9.91
CA TYR A 36 10.47 9.33 8.65
C TYR A 36 9.35 8.95 7.67
N PHE A 37 8.37 8.14 8.11
CA PHE A 37 7.27 7.73 7.25
C PHE A 37 6.32 8.89 6.92
N ASP A 38 6.16 9.83 7.84
CA ASP A 38 5.34 11.03 7.66
C ASP A 38 5.92 12.02 6.66
N THR A 39 7.21 11.91 6.31
CA THR A 39 7.89 12.81 5.37
C THR A 39 8.08 12.20 3.98
N ILE A 40 7.81 10.89 3.80
CA ILE A 40 7.96 10.20 2.50
C ILE A 40 7.12 10.92 1.42
N PRO A 41 7.74 11.58 0.42
CA PRO A 41 7.03 12.46 -0.50
C PRO A 41 5.98 11.75 -1.35
N ILE A 42 6.29 10.54 -1.83
CA ILE A 42 5.40 9.78 -2.71
C ILE A 42 4.09 9.38 -2.01
N ILE A 43 4.17 8.94 -0.75
CA ILE A 43 2.99 8.59 0.06
C ILE A 43 2.20 9.87 0.38
N ASN A 44 2.91 10.92 0.79
CA ASN A 44 2.34 12.21 1.14
C ASN A 44 1.62 12.93 0.01
N LYS A 45 2.08 12.75 -1.23
CA LYS A 45 1.54 13.38 -2.43
C LYS A 45 0.66 12.46 -3.27
N SER A 46 0.49 11.19 -2.87
CA SER A 46 -0.27 10.18 -3.61
C SER A 46 -1.68 10.66 -4.03
N LYS A 47 -2.42 11.34 -3.12
CA LYS A 47 -3.75 11.92 -3.40
C LYS A 47 -3.77 12.98 -4.50
N GLU A 48 -2.70 13.77 -4.63
CA GLU A 48 -2.57 14.79 -5.68
C GLU A 48 -1.94 14.17 -6.95
N LEU A 49 -1.09 13.16 -6.79
CA LEU A 49 -0.37 12.52 -7.88
C LEU A 49 -1.32 11.74 -8.81
N ARG A 50 -2.27 10.99 -8.27
CA ARG A 50 -3.24 10.23 -9.08
C ARG A 50 -4.06 11.11 -10.05
N PRO A 51 -4.74 12.19 -9.60
CA PRO A 51 -5.41 13.11 -10.51
C PRO A 51 -4.47 13.79 -11.51
N LEU A 52 -3.23 14.08 -11.09
CA LEU A 52 -2.23 14.70 -11.96
C LEU A 52 -1.86 13.78 -13.12
N LEU A 53 -1.56 12.51 -12.85
CA LEU A 53 -1.24 11.53 -13.90
C LEU A 53 -2.44 11.28 -14.82
N ALA A 54 -3.65 11.14 -14.26
CA ALA A 54 -4.85 10.98 -15.07
C ALA A 54 -5.11 12.18 -16.00
N LEU A 55 -4.85 13.42 -15.56
CA LEU A 55 -4.93 14.60 -16.42
C LEU A 55 -3.81 14.63 -17.47
N LYS A 56 -2.59 14.21 -17.09
CA LYS A 56 -1.47 14.06 -18.01
C LYS A 56 -1.82 13.08 -19.13
N ASP A 57 -2.36 11.91 -18.80
CA ASP A 57 -2.78 10.90 -19.78
C ASP A 57 -3.83 11.43 -20.75
N ILE A 58 -4.82 12.19 -20.25
CA ILE A 58 -5.86 12.80 -21.11
C ILE A 58 -5.25 13.79 -22.11
N ILE A 59 -4.25 14.59 -21.69
CA ILE A 59 -3.59 15.55 -22.57
C ILE A 59 -2.70 14.84 -23.58
N ALA A 60 -1.93 13.84 -23.13
CA ALA A 60 -1.02 13.06 -23.96
C ALA A 60 -1.75 12.25 -25.05
N ALA A 61 -2.95 11.75 -24.73
CA ALA A 61 -3.80 11.03 -25.69
C ALA A 61 -4.48 11.95 -26.73
N ASP A 62 -4.47 13.28 -26.55
CA ASP A 62 -5.03 14.19 -27.54
C ASP A 62 -4.08 14.35 -28.74
N PRO A 63 -4.54 14.19 -29.99
CA PRO A 63 -3.69 14.28 -31.19
C PRO A 63 -2.95 15.61 -31.35
N THR A 64 -3.46 16.69 -30.75
CA THR A 64 -2.83 18.01 -30.80
C THR A 64 -1.87 18.27 -29.65
N GLY A 65 -1.79 17.34 -28.67
CA GLY A 65 -1.00 17.47 -27.45
C GLY A 65 -1.51 18.56 -26.49
N ALA A 66 -2.73 19.06 -26.70
CA ALA A 66 -3.33 20.13 -25.93
C ALA A 66 -4.85 20.03 -25.89
N ILE A 67 -5.46 20.38 -24.76
CA ILE A 67 -6.93 20.33 -24.62
C ILE A 67 -7.48 21.65 -24.08
N PRO A 68 -8.69 22.07 -24.50
CA PRO A 68 -9.42 23.13 -23.80
C PRO A 68 -9.84 22.63 -22.42
N VAL A 69 -9.85 23.51 -21.41
CA VAL A 69 -10.26 23.13 -20.05
C VAL A 69 -11.69 22.59 -19.99
N SER A 70 -12.55 22.98 -20.94
CA SER A 70 -13.94 22.52 -21.04
C SER A 70 -14.03 20.99 -21.13
N THR A 71 -13.08 20.34 -21.82
CA THR A 71 -13.00 18.88 -21.98
C THR A 71 -12.92 18.13 -20.65
N VAL A 72 -12.24 18.70 -19.66
CA VAL A 72 -12.00 18.07 -18.35
C VAL A 72 -12.75 18.73 -17.19
N SER A 73 -13.30 19.93 -17.39
CA SER A 73 -13.94 20.73 -16.34
C SER A 73 -15.04 20.01 -15.55
N LYS A 74 -15.82 19.14 -16.20
CA LYS A 74 -16.92 18.36 -15.59
C LYS A 74 -16.46 17.03 -14.98
N ARG A 75 -15.18 16.67 -15.11
CA ARG A 75 -14.60 15.38 -14.68
C ARG A 75 -13.94 15.45 -13.29
N ALA A 76 -14.10 16.53 -12.54
CA ALA A 76 -13.44 16.71 -11.24
C ALA A 76 -13.69 15.54 -10.26
N ARG A 77 -14.93 15.03 -10.20
CA ARG A 77 -15.29 13.92 -9.31
C ARG A 77 -14.67 12.60 -9.75
N SER A 78 -14.70 12.28 -11.05
CA SER A 78 -14.14 11.03 -11.56
C SER A 78 -12.61 11.01 -11.52
N LEU A 79 -11.98 12.18 -11.56
CA LEU A 79 -10.53 12.33 -11.38
C LEU A 79 -10.12 12.47 -9.91
N GLU A 80 -11.05 12.42 -8.95
CA GLU A 80 -10.77 12.59 -7.52
C GLU A 80 -10.12 13.96 -7.18
N ILE A 81 -10.44 15.01 -7.96
CA ILE A 81 -9.93 16.38 -7.76
C ILE A 81 -10.82 17.16 -6.81
N SER A 82 -10.23 17.70 -5.75
CA SER A 82 -10.88 18.68 -4.87
C SER A 82 -10.92 20.08 -5.53
N GLY A 83 -12.12 20.51 -5.92
CA GLY A 83 -12.37 21.84 -6.49
C GLY A 83 -12.40 21.86 -8.02
N ARG A 84 -12.04 23.02 -8.62
CA ARG A 84 -12.07 23.20 -10.09
C ARG A 84 -10.83 22.60 -10.75
N VAL A 85 -11.01 21.85 -11.83
CA VAL A 85 -9.91 21.24 -12.61
C VAL A 85 -8.92 22.30 -13.11
N ALA A 86 -9.42 23.45 -13.59
CA ALA A 86 -8.56 24.57 -14.01
C ALA A 86 -7.64 25.07 -12.88
N SER A 87 -8.17 25.15 -11.65
CA SER A 87 -7.39 25.54 -10.48
C SER A 87 -6.37 24.48 -10.10
N PHE A 88 -6.68 23.19 -10.31
CA PHE A 88 -5.73 22.09 -10.11
C PHE A 88 -4.57 22.15 -11.11
N LEU A 89 -4.85 22.28 -12.40
CA LEU A 89 -3.82 22.40 -13.44
C LEU A 89 -2.87 23.57 -13.17
N ARG A 90 -3.40 24.74 -12.80
CA ARG A 90 -2.61 25.94 -12.45
C ARG A 90 -1.77 25.80 -11.18
N LYS A 91 -2.06 24.83 -10.30
CA LYS A 91 -1.22 24.52 -9.13
C LYS A 91 0.05 23.75 -9.53
N HIS A 92 0.13 23.25 -10.76
CA HIS A 92 1.19 22.38 -11.24
C HIS A 92 1.87 22.93 -12.52
N PRO A 93 2.38 24.19 -12.52
CA PRO A 93 2.94 24.83 -13.72
C PRO A 93 4.23 24.20 -14.27
N ALA A 94 4.92 23.33 -13.50
CA ALA A 94 6.05 22.57 -14.04
C ALA A 94 5.60 21.38 -14.91
N ILE A 95 4.32 20.98 -14.82
CA ILE A 95 3.73 19.88 -15.61
C ILE A 95 2.80 20.43 -16.68
N PHE A 96 1.93 21.37 -16.32
CA PHE A 96 0.90 21.89 -17.22
C PHE A 96 1.18 23.35 -17.60
N GLN A 97 1.21 23.61 -18.90
CA GLN A 97 1.33 24.94 -19.47
C GLN A 97 -0.03 25.42 -19.95
N GLU A 98 -0.50 26.55 -19.39
CA GLU A 98 -1.71 27.23 -19.84
C GLU A 98 -1.40 28.17 -21.01
N PHE A 99 -2.28 28.19 -22.02
CA PHE A 99 -2.22 29.14 -23.14
C PHE A 99 -3.64 29.51 -23.61
N VAL A 100 -3.75 30.59 -24.40
CA VAL A 100 -5.03 31.02 -24.96
C VAL A 100 -5.35 30.19 -26.19
N GLY A 101 -6.50 29.51 -26.18
CA GLY A 101 -6.92 28.66 -27.28
C GLY A 101 -7.28 29.42 -28.55
N PRO A 102 -7.26 28.75 -29.71
CA PRO A 102 -7.64 29.34 -30.99
C PRO A 102 -9.14 29.70 -31.08
N LYS A 103 -9.97 29.10 -30.21
CA LYS A 103 -11.43 29.31 -30.18
C LYS A 103 -11.87 29.95 -28.87
N TYR A 104 -12.64 31.03 -28.98
CA TYR A 104 -13.37 31.69 -27.88
C TYR A 104 -12.51 32.18 -26.71
N ASN A 105 -11.20 32.36 -26.88
CA ASN A 105 -10.26 32.77 -25.82
C ASN A 105 -10.36 31.91 -24.54
N LEU A 106 -10.76 30.64 -24.68
CA LEU A 106 -10.82 29.71 -23.56
C LEU A 106 -9.39 29.29 -23.16
N PRO A 107 -9.15 28.98 -21.87
CA PRO A 107 -7.85 28.48 -21.43
C PRO A 107 -7.66 27.04 -21.91
N TRP A 108 -6.54 26.81 -22.59
CA TRP A 108 -6.07 25.51 -23.03
C TRP A 108 -4.86 25.11 -22.21
N PHE A 109 -4.67 23.80 -22.07
CA PHE A 109 -3.57 23.23 -21.33
C PHE A 109 -2.85 22.20 -22.20
N LYS A 110 -1.52 22.27 -22.17
CA LYS A 110 -0.62 21.26 -22.73
C LYS A 110 0.40 20.84 -21.70
N LEU A 111 1.12 19.75 -21.95
CA LEU A 111 2.25 19.36 -21.12
C LEU A 111 3.46 20.28 -21.39
N THR A 112 4.26 20.51 -20.36
CA THR A 112 5.59 21.11 -20.51
C THR A 112 6.55 20.11 -21.16
N GLN A 113 7.66 20.57 -21.75
CA GLN A 113 8.65 19.66 -22.34
C GLN A 113 9.17 18.64 -21.32
N GLU A 114 9.48 19.09 -20.10
CA GLU A 114 9.94 18.23 -19.01
C GLU A 114 8.92 17.15 -18.62
N ALA A 115 7.61 17.45 -18.72
CA ALA A 115 6.56 16.46 -18.48
C ALA A 115 6.38 15.49 -19.65
N ILE A 116 6.60 15.94 -20.90
CA ILE A 116 6.61 15.09 -22.09
C ILE A 116 7.78 14.11 -22.02
N ASP A 117 8.98 14.59 -21.70
CA ASP A 117 10.18 13.75 -21.59
C ASP A 117 10.00 12.67 -20.52
N LEU A 118 9.36 13.02 -19.40
CA LEU A 118 9.04 12.08 -18.33
C LEU A 118 7.93 11.09 -18.72
N ASP A 119 6.96 11.50 -19.53
CA ASP A 119 5.90 10.63 -20.06
C ASP A 119 6.44 9.59 -21.07
N LEU A 120 7.43 9.99 -21.88
CA LEU A 120 8.16 9.07 -22.76
C LEU A 120 8.99 8.07 -21.95
N GLU A 121 9.65 8.53 -20.88
CA GLU A 121 10.36 7.63 -19.97
C GLU A 121 9.40 6.66 -19.26
N GLU A 122 8.25 7.14 -18.79
CA GLU A 122 7.19 6.32 -18.21
C GLU A 122 6.78 5.20 -19.15
N SER A 123 6.50 5.54 -20.42
CA SER A 123 6.12 4.57 -21.46
C SER A 123 7.23 3.54 -21.71
N SER A 124 8.49 3.99 -21.80
CA SER A 124 9.64 3.10 -22.00
C SER A 124 9.84 2.11 -20.85
N VAL A 125 9.73 2.58 -19.60
CA VAL A 125 9.81 1.72 -18.41
C VAL A 125 8.66 0.73 -18.37
N PHE A 126 7.46 1.18 -18.74
CA PHE A 126 6.27 0.36 -18.76
C PHE A 126 6.38 -0.78 -19.76
N GLU A 127 6.80 -0.50 -21.01
CA GLU A 127 7.05 -1.52 -22.03
C GLU A 127 8.12 -2.52 -21.61
N ALA A 128 9.26 -2.04 -21.10
CA ALA A 128 10.38 -2.90 -20.69
C ALA A 128 10.03 -3.81 -19.50
N CYS A 129 9.15 -3.33 -18.60
CA CYS A 129 8.81 -4.04 -17.37
C CYS A 129 7.39 -4.63 -17.37
N TRP A 130 6.70 -4.62 -18.51
CA TRP A 130 5.29 -5.01 -18.61
C TRP A 130 4.96 -6.35 -17.95
N PRO A 131 5.71 -7.45 -18.21
CA PRO A 131 5.42 -8.75 -17.59
C PRO A 131 5.50 -8.71 -16.06
N LYS A 132 6.43 -7.93 -15.48
CA LYS A 132 6.59 -7.81 -14.03
C LYS A 132 5.47 -7.02 -13.38
N ILE A 133 4.98 -5.97 -14.05
CA ILE A 133 3.86 -5.16 -13.56
C ILE A 133 2.58 -6.01 -13.57
N VAL A 134 2.35 -6.73 -14.67
CA VAL A 134 1.19 -7.62 -14.79
C VAL A 134 1.25 -8.81 -13.83
N ASP A 135 2.44 -9.38 -13.59
CA ASP A 135 2.61 -10.45 -12.60
C ASP A 135 2.19 -10.03 -11.19
N ARG A 136 2.33 -8.74 -10.82
CA ARG A 136 1.83 -8.25 -9.54
C ARG A 136 0.31 -8.30 -9.44
N LEU A 137 -0.41 -7.99 -10.51
CA LEU A 137 -1.85 -8.23 -10.58
C LEU A 137 -2.17 -9.72 -10.50
N ARG A 138 -1.39 -10.56 -11.18
CA ARG A 138 -1.56 -12.01 -11.14
C ARG A 138 -1.42 -12.55 -9.72
N ARG A 139 -0.36 -12.16 -9.00
CA ARG A 139 -0.16 -12.48 -7.59
C ARG A 139 -1.30 -11.98 -6.70
N LEU A 140 -1.85 -10.79 -6.96
CA LEU A 140 -3.05 -10.32 -6.25
C LEU A 140 -4.25 -11.27 -6.45
N VAL A 141 -4.51 -11.67 -7.69
CA VAL A 141 -5.60 -12.60 -8.02
C VAL A 141 -5.33 -13.98 -7.42
N LEU A 142 -4.09 -14.46 -7.39
CA LEU A 142 -3.74 -15.77 -6.82
C LEU A 142 -3.95 -15.86 -5.30
N MET A 143 -3.89 -14.74 -4.58
CA MET A 143 -4.22 -14.71 -3.14
C MET A 143 -5.74 -14.78 -2.87
N SER A 144 -6.57 -14.58 -3.90
CA SER A 144 -8.02 -14.61 -3.74
C SER A 144 -8.56 -16.04 -3.70
N ARG A 145 -9.73 -16.19 -3.07
CA ARG A 145 -10.46 -17.46 -3.10
C ARG A 145 -10.73 -17.88 -4.54
N GLU A 146 -10.58 -19.17 -4.81
CA GLU A 146 -10.75 -19.76 -6.15
C GLU A 146 -9.84 -19.16 -7.24
N LYS A 147 -8.88 -18.29 -6.86
CA LYS A 147 -7.98 -17.56 -7.76
C LYS A 147 -8.74 -16.66 -8.74
N VAL A 148 -9.85 -16.04 -8.30
CA VAL A 148 -10.69 -15.14 -9.08
C VAL A 148 -10.99 -13.84 -8.32
N LEU A 149 -10.85 -12.69 -8.99
CA LEU A 149 -11.25 -11.39 -8.47
C LEU A 149 -12.30 -10.71 -9.37
N PRO A 150 -13.38 -10.14 -8.81
CA PRO A 150 -14.33 -9.34 -9.60
C PRO A 150 -13.61 -8.18 -10.31
N LEU A 151 -13.99 -7.90 -11.56
CA LEU A 151 -13.38 -6.81 -12.34
C LEU A 151 -13.52 -5.44 -11.64
N SER A 152 -14.61 -5.22 -10.92
CA SER A 152 -14.84 -4.00 -10.11
C SER A 152 -13.79 -3.82 -9.01
N ILE A 153 -13.33 -4.91 -8.40
CA ILE A 153 -12.27 -4.91 -7.39
C ILE A 153 -10.91 -4.70 -8.06
N VAL A 154 -10.66 -5.38 -9.19
CA VAL A 154 -9.42 -5.21 -9.96
C VAL A 154 -9.25 -3.76 -10.39
N GLN A 155 -10.30 -3.13 -10.95
CA GLN A 155 -10.30 -1.72 -11.32
C GLN A 155 -9.89 -0.81 -10.16
N GLY A 156 -10.39 -1.08 -8.95
CA GLY A 156 -10.05 -0.31 -7.75
C GLY A 156 -8.58 -0.43 -7.31
N MET A 157 -7.86 -1.45 -7.80
CA MET A 157 -6.48 -1.77 -7.41
C MET A 157 -5.43 -1.41 -8.46
N LEU A 158 -5.82 -1.09 -9.70
CA LEU A 158 -4.89 -0.78 -10.80
C LEU A 158 -3.88 0.31 -10.42
N TRP A 159 -4.34 1.39 -9.78
CA TRP A 159 -3.47 2.45 -9.28
C TRP A 159 -2.39 1.94 -8.32
N PHE A 160 -2.72 1.05 -7.39
CA PHE A 160 -1.76 0.53 -6.42
C PHE A 160 -0.76 -0.43 -7.08
N LEU A 161 -1.19 -1.14 -8.11
CA LEU A 161 -0.37 -2.08 -8.90
C LEU A 161 0.45 -1.40 -10.00
N GLY A 162 0.30 -0.08 -10.21
CA GLY A 162 1.01 0.63 -11.27
C GLY A 162 0.50 0.33 -12.68
N LEU A 163 -0.74 -0.13 -12.80
CA LEU A 163 -1.41 -0.38 -14.08
C LEU A 163 -2.24 0.84 -14.52
N PRO A 164 -2.39 1.08 -15.84
CA PRO A 164 -3.25 2.13 -16.37
C PRO A 164 -4.72 1.89 -16.03
N GLU A 165 -5.50 2.96 -15.89
CA GLU A 165 -6.93 2.88 -15.53
C GLU A 165 -7.79 2.19 -16.61
N ASP A 166 -7.33 2.14 -17.85
CA ASP A 166 -8.01 1.48 -18.96
C ASP A 166 -7.46 0.08 -19.26
N TYR A 167 -6.57 -0.46 -18.42
CA TYR A 167 -6.00 -1.80 -18.57
C TYR A 167 -7.06 -2.88 -18.87
N LEU A 168 -8.15 -2.91 -18.11
CA LEU A 168 -9.22 -3.91 -18.29
C LEU A 168 -10.00 -3.79 -19.60
N LYS A 169 -9.85 -2.68 -20.32
CA LYS A 169 -10.47 -2.45 -21.64
C LYS A 169 -9.56 -2.91 -22.78
N ARG A 170 -8.28 -3.14 -22.51
CA ARG A 170 -7.26 -3.46 -23.49
C ARG A 170 -7.03 -4.97 -23.49
N GLU A 171 -7.91 -5.72 -24.16
CA GLU A 171 -7.83 -7.19 -24.26
C GLU A 171 -6.47 -7.68 -24.79
N GLN A 172 -5.82 -6.87 -25.64
CA GLN A 172 -4.54 -7.17 -26.31
C GLN A 172 -3.32 -7.04 -25.39
N GLU A 173 -3.45 -6.42 -24.23
CA GLU A 173 -2.33 -6.19 -23.31
C GLU A 173 -2.19 -7.29 -22.25
N ASN A 174 -3.09 -8.29 -22.22
CA ASN A 174 -2.92 -9.47 -21.40
C ASN A 174 -1.73 -10.29 -21.94
N PRO A 175 -0.63 -10.48 -21.18
CA PRO A 175 0.41 -11.42 -21.57
C PRO A 175 -0.25 -12.78 -21.78
N SER A 176 -0.21 -13.29 -23.01
CA SER A 176 -0.92 -14.50 -23.43
C SER A 176 -0.79 -15.60 -22.37
N GLY A 177 -1.90 -15.89 -21.68
CA GLY A 177 -1.99 -16.97 -20.70
C GLY A 177 -1.95 -16.59 -19.22
N TYR A 178 -1.86 -15.31 -18.83
CA TYR A 178 -1.87 -14.94 -17.39
C TYR A 178 -3.28 -14.97 -16.77
N PHE A 179 -4.28 -14.55 -17.55
CA PHE A 179 -5.65 -14.41 -17.07
C PHE A 179 -6.70 -14.98 -18.00
N GLN A 180 -7.83 -15.35 -17.41
CA GLN A 180 -9.08 -15.70 -18.08
C GLN A 180 -10.22 -14.85 -17.49
N ILE A 181 -11.09 -14.33 -18.35
CA ILE A 181 -12.33 -13.69 -17.90
C ILE A 181 -13.36 -14.79 -17.65
N VAL A 182 -13.99 -14.78 -16.47
CA VAL A 182 -14.99 -15.76 -16.06
C VAL A 182 -16.24 -15.06 -15.53
N GLY A 183 -17.41 -15.65 -15.75
CA GLY A 183 -18.66 -15.18 -15.15
C GLY A 183 -18.75 -15.54 -13.68
N LEU A 184 -19.11 -14.59 -12.83
CA LEU A 184 -19.30 -14.77 -11.37
C LEU A 184 -20.78 -14.97 -10.98
N GLY A 185 -21.70 -14.84 -11.94
CA GLY A 185 -23.14 -14.80 -11.71
C GLY A 185 -23.70 -13.37 -11.81
N ASP A 186 -25.01 -13.23 -12.01
CA ASP A 186 -25.73 -11.94 -12.10
C ASP A 186 -25.16 -10.93 -13.14
N GLY A 187 -24.45 -11.42 -14.15
CA GLY A 187 -23.78 -10.60 -15.15
C GLY A 187 -22.48 -9.94 -14.67
N GLU A 188 -21.99 -10.25 -13.47
CA GLU A 188 -20.65 -9.84 -13.04
C GLU A 188 -19.57 -10.74 -13.65
N GLU A 189 -18.49 -10.09 -14.09
CA GLU A 189 -17.29 -10.75 -14.61
C GLU A 189 -16.16 -10.68 -13.57
N GLY A 190 -15.32 -11.71 -13.60
CA GLY A 190 -14.13 -11.84 -12.77
C GLY A 190 -12.89 -12.14 -13.60
N LEU A 191 -11.75 -11.69 -13.10
CA LEU A 191 -10.43 -12.01 -13.61
C LEU A 191 -9.89 -13.23 -12.85
N LYS A 192 -9.73 -14.35 -13.54
CA LYS A 192 -9.15 -15.58 -13.01
C LYS A 192 -7.68 -15.67 -13.39
N ALA A 193 -6.82 -15.93 -12.43
CA ALA A 193 -5.40 -16.17 -12.70
C ALA A 193 -5.18 -17.61 -13.17
N VAL A 194 -4.38 -17.76 -14.22
CA VAL A 194 -3.91 -19.06 -14.71
C VAL A 194 -2.65 -19.43 -13.94
N VAL A 195 -2.60 -20.69 -13.47
CA VAL A 195 -1.47 -21.26 -12.74
C VAL A 195 -0.99 -22.48 -13.47
N ASP A 196 0.30 -22.53 -13.79
CA ASP A 196 0.93 -23.77 -14.22
C ASP A 196 0.98 -24.71 -13.00
N PRO A 197 0.48 -25.95 -13.08
CA PRO A 197 0.57 -26.92 -11.99
C PRO A 197 1.99 -27.16 -11.44
N ARG A 198 3.03 -26.82 -12.22
CA ARG A 198 4.44 -26.97 -11.82
C ARG A 198 5.04 -25.71 -11.21
N GLU A 199 4.31 -24.60 -11.21
CA GLU A 199 4.80 -23.33 -10.70
C GLU A 199 4.54 -23.20 -9.20
N THR A 200 5.61 -22.94 -8.44
CA THR A 200 5.53 -22.60 -7.03
C THR A 200 5.56 -21.08 -6.86
N VAL A 201 4.47 -20.51 -6.35
CA VAL A 201 4.35 -19.07 -6.11
C VAL A 201 4.72 -18.77 -4.66
N LEU A 202 5.88 -18.12 -4.48
CA LEU A 202 6.40 -17.78 -3.16
C LEU A 202 5.97 -16.38 -2.72
N SER A 203 5.66 -16.24 -1.43
CA SER A 203 5.47 -14.93 -0.80
C SER A 203 6.78 -14.15 -0.69
N ALA A 204 6.70 -12.84 -0.48
CA ALA A 204 7.84 -11.98 -0.19
C ALA A 204 8.62 -12.50 1.01
N LEU A 205 7.93 -12.99 2.04
CA LEU A 205 8.56 -13.56 3.22
C LEU A 205 9.32 -14.86 2.91
N GLN A 206 8.70 -15.77 2.14
CA GLN A 206 9.35 -17.00 1.67
C GLN A 206 10.58 -16.68 0.80
N ARG A 207 10.47 -15.71 -0.11
CA ARG A 207 11.59 -15.25 -0.96
C ARG A 207 12.73 -14.63 -0.16
N ASN A 208 12.43 -13.86 0.90
CA ASN A 208 13.44 -13.33 1.81
C ASN A 208 14.27 -14.46 2.44
N THR A 209 13.59 -15.46 3.02
CA THR A 209 14.25 -16.58 3.70
C THR A 209 15.02 -17.45 2.73
N LEU A 210 14.46 -17.73 1.56
CA LEU A 210 15.12 -18.51 0.52
C LEU A 210 16.45 -17.87 0.08
N GLY A 211 16.45 -16.55 -0.14
CA GLY A 211 17.65 -15.79 -0.50
C GLY A 211 18.73 -15.77 0.60
N GLN A 212 18.33 -15.89 1.87
CA GLN A 212 19.27 -15.93 3.01
C GLN A 212 19.86 -17.32 3.24
N LEU A 213 19.06 -18.38 3.05
CA LEU A 213 19.49 -19.77 3.26
C LEU A 213 20.26 -20.33 2.06
N GLY A 214 20.00 -19.85 0.85
CA GLY A 214 20.70 -20.29 -0.37
C GLY A 214 20.30 -21.69 -0.86
N GLY A 215 19.02 -22.06 -0.72
CA GLY A 215 18.49 -23.41 -1.01
C GLY A 215 17.31 -23.45 -1.97
N SER A 216 16.54 -24.54 -1.93
CA SER A 216 15.31 -24.71 -2.73
C SER A 216 14.04 -24.40 -1.95
N ALA A 217 12.91 -24.20 -2.65
CA ALA A 217 11.63 -23.88 -2.03
C ALA A 217 11.14 -24.97 -1.06
N GLU A 218 11.49 -26.24 -1.29
CA GLU A 218 11.13 -27.38 -0.45
C GLU A 218 11.86 -27.39 0.91
N GLU A 219 12.94 -26.63 1.04
CA GLU A 219 13.76 -26.54 2.27
C GLU A 219 13.33 -25.38 3.16
N LEU A 220 12.31 -24.61 2.76
CA LEU A 220 11.81 -23.50 3.56
C LEU A 220 11.24 -24.02 4.90
N PRO A 221 11.65 -23.44 6.04
CA PRO A 221 11.12 -23.85 7.32
C PRO A 221 9.64 -23.47 7.44
N SER A 222 8.86 -24.27 8.15
CA SER A 222 7.44 -23.98 8.43
C SER A 222 7.25 -22.71 9.27
N VAL A 223 8.26 -22.35 10.06
CA VAL A 223 8.27 -21.13 10.87
C VAL A 223 9.05 -20.05 10.13
N LEU A 224 8.33 -19.05 9.62
CA LEU A 224 8.92 -17.87 8.99
C LEU A 224 8.64 -16.61 9.83
N PRO A 225 9.67 -15.95 10.39
CA PRO A 225 9.48 -14.73 11.16
C PRO A 225 9.44 -13.50 10.24
N PHE A 226 8.52 -12.57 10.51
CA PHE A 226 8.47 -11.28 9.83
C PHE A 226 9.65 -10.38 10.23
N PRO A 227 10.28 -9.67 9.28
CA PRO A 227 11.18 -8.57 9.59
C PRO A 227 10.47 -7.49 10.42
N LEU A 228 11.09 -7.10 11.54
CA LEU A 228 10.50 -6.14 12.49
C LEU A 228 11.30 -4.84 12.55
N PHE A 229 10.59 -3.72 12.47
CA PHE A 229 11.15 -2.37 12.46
C PHE A 229 10.51 -1.50 13.55
N PRO A 230 10.97 -1.63 14.81
CA PRO A 230 10.45 -0.83 15.91
C PRO A 230 10.76 0.65 15.71
N SER A 231 9.78 1.52 15.98
CA SER A 231 9.98 2.97 15.90
C SER A 231 11.00 3.42 16.96
N LYS A 232 11.81 4.43 16.64
CA LYS A 232 12.90 4.89 17.52
C LYS A 232 12.41 5.25 18.93
N GLY A 233 13.09 4.72 19.94
CA GLY A 233 12.78 4.96 21.36
C GLY A 233 11.48 4.29 21.86
N LEU A 234 10.93 3.33 21.11
CA LEU A 234 9.85 2.47 21.59
C LEU A 234 10.47 1.24 22.29
N ARG A 235 10.20 1.09 23.60
CA ARG A 235 10.54 -0.12 24.35
C ARG A 235 9.27 -0.90 24.64
N LEU A 236 9.25 -2.16 24.26
CA LEU A 236 8.15 -3.05 24.57
C LEU A 236 8.21 -3.47 26.05
N LYS A 237 7.05 -3.75 26.64
CA LYS A 237 7.00 -4.42 27.95
C LYS A 237 7.36 -5.89 27.75
N ARG A 238 8.05 -6.52 28.70
CA ARG A 238 8.45 -7.95 28.65
C ARG A 238 7.32 -8.91 28.21
N LYS A 239 6.09 -8.70 28.70
CA LYS A 239 4.92 -9.51 28.31
C LYS A 239 4.59 -9.39 26.80
N ILE A 240 4.75 -8.19 26.24
CA ILE A 240 4.51 -7.92 24.82
C ILE A 240 5.66 -8.47 23.97
N GLU A 241 6.90 -8.41 24.45
CA GLU A 241 8.05 -9.04 23.79
C GLU A 241 7.87 -10.56 23.71
N SER A 242 7.52 -11.22 24.82
CA SER A 242 7.26 -12.66 24.86
C SER A 242 6.07 -13.06 23.98
N TRP A 243 5.02 -12.23 23.93
CA TRP A 243 3.88 -12.42 23.03
C TRP A 243 4.29 -12.34 21.55
N LEU A 244 5.11 -11.36 21.20
CA LEU A 244 5.60 -11.15 19.85
C LEU A 244 6.56 -12.27 19.43
N ASP A 245 7.42 -12.71 20.33
CA ASP A 245 8.30 -13.88 20.11
C ASP A 245 7.47 -15.15 19.86
N GLY A 246 6.44 -15.39 20.69
CA GLY A 246 5.49 -16.47 20.47
C GLY A 246 4.82 -16.38 19.09
N PHE A 247 4.38 -15.18 18.69
CA PHE A 247 3.82 -14.94 17.36
C PHE A 247 4.81 -15.21 16.22
N GLN A 248 6.07 -14.81 16.37
CA GLN A 248 7.10 -15.06 15.36
C GLN A 248 7.38 -16.56 15.17
N ASN A 249 7.26 -17.35 16.23
CA ASN A 249 7.50 -18.80 16.22
C ASN A 249 6.31 -19.66 15.73
N LEU A 250 5.16 -19.06 15.41
CA LEU A 250 4.02 -19.79 14.83
C LEU A 250 4.33 -20.28 13.41
N GLU A 251 3.62 -21.30 12.96
CA GLU A 251 3.64 -21.74 11.57
C GLU A 251 3.21 -20.61 10.61
N TYR A 252 3.92 -20.47 9.50
CA TYR A 252 3.59 -19.53 8.45
C TYR A 252 2.84 -20.24 7.32
N VAL A 253 1.59 -19.85 7.11
CA VAL A 253 0.78 -20.31 5.98
C VAL A 253 0.85 -19.28 4.87
N SER A 254 1.23 -19.70 3.66
CA SER A 254 1.42 -18.79 2.53
C SER A 254 0.11 -18.11 2.11
N PRO A 255 0.15 -16.85 1.64
CA PRO A 255 -1.00 -16.18 1.02
C PRO A 255 -1.57 -16.93 -0.20
N TYR A 256 -0.76 -17.77 -0.85
CA TYR A 256 -1.11 -18.52 -2.06
C TYR A 256 -1.57 -19.96 -1.79
N GLU A 257 -1.48 -20.42 -0.54
CA GLU A 257 -1.92 -21.75 -0.11
C GLU A 257 -3.41 -21.74 0.27
N ASP A 258 -4.05 -22.91 0.14
CA ASP A 258 -5.39 -23.10 0.67
C ASP A 258 -5.38 -23.03 2.20
N PHE A 259 -6.34 -22.30 2.73
CA PHE A 259 -6.48 -22.02 4.16
C PHE A 259 -7.86 -22.43 4.69
N SER A 260 -8.62 -23.17 3.89
CA SER A 260 -9.96 -23.66 4.23
C SER A 260 -10.01 -24.47 5.53
N SER A 261 -8.91 -25.14 5.89
CA SER A 261 -8.76 -25.97 7.10
C SER A 261 -8.33 -25.19 8.34
N LEU A 262 -7.90 -23.92 8.21
CA LEU A 262 -7.43 -23.14 9.34
C LEU A 262 -8.60 -22.69 10.22
N ASP A 263 -8.47 -22.90 11.53
CA ASP A 263 -9.37 -22.31 12.52
C ASP A 263 -9.25 -20.76 12.47
N PRO A 264 -10.33 -20.04 12.10
CA PRO A 264 -10.30 -18.59 12.00
C PRO A 264 -9.95 -17.87 13.31
N SER A 265 -10.12 -18.53 14.46
CA SER A 265 -9.83 -18.00 15.79
C SER A 265 -8.41 -18.27 16.30
N SER A 266 -7.62 -19.04 15.56
CA SER A 266 -6.25 -19.40 15.94
C SER A 266 -5.24 -18.26 15.72
N ASP A 267 -4.14 -18.27 16.49
CA ASP A 267 -3.03 -17.32 16.30
C ASP A 267 -2.33 -17.53 14.93
N VAL A 268 -2.36 -18.76 14.39
CA VAL A 268 -1.86 -19.08 13.04
C VAL A 268 -2.71 -18.39 11.98
N SER A 269 -4.04 -18.36 12.13
CA SER A 269 -4.95 -17.58 11.27
C SER A 269 -4.61 -16.10 11.32
N GLU A 270 -4.34 -15.53 12.51
CA GLU A 270 -3.90 -14.13 12.61
C GLU A 270 -2.54 -13.91 11.92
N LYS A 271 -1.57 -14.81 12.11
CA LYS A 271 -0.27 -14.76 11.42
C LYS A 271 -0.42 -14.80 9.91
N ARG A 272 -1.33 -15.62 9.39
CA ARG A 272 -1.67 -15.65 7.96
C ARG A 272 -2.25 -14.32 7.49
N VAL A 273 -3.14 -13.68 8.27
CA VAL A 273 -3.66 -12.34 7.92
C VAL A 273 -2.53 -11.31 7.81
N VAL A 274 -1.57 -11.33 8.74
CA VAL A 274 -0.37 -10.47 8.65
C VAL A 274 0.41 -10.78 7.38
N GLY A 275 0.59 -12.07 7.04
CA GLY A 275 1.26 -12.53 5.84
C GLY A 275 0.60 -12.08 4.54
N VAL A 276 -0.72 -12.17 4.45
CA VAL A 276 -1.51 -11.73 3.28
C VAL A 276 -1.42 -10.22 3.11
N LEU A 277 -1.50 -9.45 4.19
CA LEU A 277 -1.40 -7.99 4.14
C LEU A 277 0.01 -7.51 3.83
N HIS A 278 1.03 -8.20 4.35
CA HIS A 278 2.43 -7.98 4.02
C HIS A 278 2.68 -8.22 2.53
N GLU A 279 2.26 -9.37 2.02
CA GLU A 279 2.36 -9.73 0.61
C GLU A 279 1.65 -8.71 -0.28
N LEU A 280 0.38 -8.41 0.04
CA LEU A 280 -0.44 -7.45 -0.70
C LEU A 280 0.24 -6.09 -0.83
N LEU A 281 0.73 -5.53 0.28
CA LEU A 281 1.41 -4.23 0.22
C LEU A 281 2.74 -4.33 -0.54
N SER A 282 3.47 -5.45 -0.46
CA SER A 282 4.70 -5.65 -1.24
C SER A 282 4.50 -5.65 -2.75
N LEU A 283 3.27 -5.94 -3.21
CA LEU A 283 2.90 -5.85 -4.63
C LEU A 283 2.77 -4.40 -5.10
N PHE A 284 2.43 -3.47 -4.21
CA PHE A 284 2.08 -2.10 -4.58
C PHE A 284 3.29 -1.22 -4.87
N VAL A 285 3.11 -0.24 -5.76
CA VAL A 285 4.19 0.62 -6.27
C VAL A 285 5.00 1.25 -5.14
N ASP A 286 4.31 1.86 -4.18
CA ASP A 286 4.85 2.56 -3.03
C ASP A 286 4.66 1.78 -1.73
N CYS A 287 4.40 0.47 -1.81
CA CYS A 287 4.24 -0.40 -0.65
C CYS A 287 3.26 0.12 0.42
N SER A 288 2.24 0.87 -0.05
CA SER A 288 1.29 1.56 0.79
C SER A 288 -0.09 1.57 0.13
N ALA A 289 -1.13 1.68 0.96
CA ALA A 289 -2.49 1.86 0.46
C ALA A 289 -3.38 2.52 1.51
N GLU A 290 -4.40 3.24 1.04
CA GLU A 290 -5.44 3.74 1.94
C GLU A 290 -6.16 2.57 2.62
N ARG A 291 -6.30 2.62 3.95
CA ARG A 291 -6.97 1.58 4.75
C ARG A 291 -8.36 1.26 4.20
N ARG A 292 -9.11 2.27 3.73
CA ARG A 292 -10.44 2.09 3.13
C ARG A 292 -10.41 1.27 1.84
N LYS A 293 -9.37 1.44 1.00
CA LYS A 293 -9.23 0.68 -0.25
C LYS A 293 -8.92 -0.79 0.02
N LEU A 294 -8.15 -1.08 1.08
CA LEU A 294 -7.90 -2.45 1.54
C LEU A 294 -9.17 -3.16 2.04
N LEU A 295 -10.13 -2.43 2.63
CA LEU A 295 -11.40 -3.02 3.09
C LEU A 295 -12.20 -3.67 1.95
N CYS A 296 -12.06 -3.18 0.72
CA CYS A 296 -12.73 -3.74 -0.47
C CYS A 296 -12.25 -5.18 -0.78
N LEU A 297 -11.02 -5.54 -0.37
CA LEU A 297 -10.43 -6.86 -0.61
C LEU A 297 -10.80 -7.90 0.46
N LYS A 298 -11.49 -7.49 1.54
CA LYS A 298 -11.80 -8.35 2.69
C LYS A 298 -12.41 -9.69 2.29
N LYS A 299 -13.51 -9.66 1.53
CA LYS A 299 -14.24 -10.87 1.12
C LYS A 299 -13.35 -11.76 0.24
N GLN A 300 -12.67 -11.15 -0.72
CA GLN A 300 -11.93 -11.86 -1.75
C GLN A 300 -10.67 -12.56 -1.23
N LEU A 301 -9.97 -11.91 -0.30
CA LEU A 301 -8.78 -12.46 0.36
C LEU A 301 -9.10 -13.29 1.60
N GLY A 302 -10.39 -13.52 1.89
CA GLY A 302 -10.83 -14.28 3.06
C GLY A 302 -10.43 -13.69 4.41
N LEU A 303 -10.33 -12.35 4.50
CA LEU A 303 -9.88 -11.66 5.71
C LEU A 303 -11.01 -11.56 6.76
N PRO A 304 -10.70 -11.59 8.07
CA PRO A 304 -11.69 -11.46 9.13
C PRO A 304 -12.34 -10.06 9.15
N GLN A 305 -13.54 -9.94 9.75
CA GLN A 305 -14.29 -8.68 9.78
C GLN A 305 -13.50 -7.48 10.31
N LYS A 306 -12.65 -7.72 11.33
CA LYS A 306 -11.82 -6.70 12.00
C LYS A 306 -10.34 -6.79 11.60
N PHE A 307 -10.01 -7.31 10.41
CA PHE A 307 -8.61 -7.48 9.96
C PHE A 307 -7.80 -6.19 10.03
N HIS A 308 -8.44 -5.03 9.85
CA HIS A 308 -7.78 -3.72 9.94
C HIS A 308 -7.08 -3.46 11.28
N LYS A 309 -7.48 -4.16 12.36
CA LYS A 309 -6.82 -4.06 13.67
C LYS A 309 -5.39 -4.59 13.66
N VAL A 310 -5.05 -5.46 12.71
CA VAL A 310 -3.69 -5.95 12.49
C VAL A 310 -2.71 -4.79 12.29
N PHE A 311 -3.11 -3.72 11.59
CA PHE A 311 -2.22 -2.57 11.39
C PHE A 311 -1.89 -1.83 12.69
N GLU A 312 -2.80 -1.85 13.66
CA GLU A 312 -2.61 -1.24 14.99
C GLU A 312 -1.85 -2.19 15.92
N ARG A 313 -2.08 -3.50 15.78
CA ARG A 313 -1.49 -4.55 16.62
C ARG A 313 -0.04 -4.88 16.28
N TYR A 314 0.34 -4.75 15.00
CA TYR A 314 1.68 -5.06 14.50
C TYR A 314 2.41 -3.80 13.98
N PRO A 315 2.64 -2.77 14.83
CA PRO A 315 3.28 -1.51 14.42
C PRO A 315 4.78 -1.65 14.08
N HIS A 316 5.37 -2.84 14.29
CA HIS A 316 6.72 -3.16 13.86
C HIS A 316 6.78 -3.66 12.40
N VAL A 317 5.65 -4.11 11.84
CA VAL A 317 5.52 -4.52 10.43
C VAL A 317 4.89 -3.40 9.60
N PHE A 318 3.81 -2.82 10.11
CA PHE A 318 3.05 -1.77 9.44
C PHE A 318 3.22 -0.41 10.14
N TYR A 319 3.13 0.65 9.35
CA TYR A 319 2.98 2.01 9.85
C TYR A 319 1.63 2.58 9.41
N LEU A 320 0.97 3.31 10.31
CA LEU A 320 -0.28 4.01 10.04
C LEU A 320 -0.01 5.50 9.89
N LEU A 321 -0.09 6.00 8.66
CA LEU A 321 0.02 7.41 8.34
C LEU A 321 -1.38 8.04 8.33
N LEU A 322 -1.63 8.99 9.22
CA LEU A 322 -2.88 9.76 9.24
C LEU A 322 -2.64 11.16 8.67
N LYS A 323 -3.23 11.44 7.50
CA LYS A 323 -3.11 12.74 6.84
C LYS A 323 -4.38 13.12 6.11
N ASN A 324 -4.82 14.38 6.26
CA ASN A 324 -6.02 14.91 5.59
C ASN A 324 -7.25 14.00 5.76
N LYS A 325 -7.51 13.54 6.99
CA LYS A 325 -8.58 12.59 7.36
C LYS A 325 -8.52 11.24 6.63
N THR A 326 -7.37 10.86 6.08
CA THR A 326 -7.14 9.55 5.46
C THR A 326 -6.05 8.82 6.22
N CYS A 327 -6.35 7.55 6.50
CA CYS A 327 -5.42 6.60 7.10
C CYS A 327 -4.83 5.75 5.97
N THR A 328 -3.53 5.91 5.74
CA THR A 328 -2.73 5.11 4.80
C THR A 328 -1.89 4.12 5.60
N VAL A 329 -1.96 2.85 5.21
CA VAL A 329 -1.10 1.80 5.75
C VAL A 329 0.16 1.73 4.89
N VAL A 330 1.32 1.73 5.53
CA VAL A 330 2.63 1.61 4.88
C VAL A 330 3.31 0.35 5.41
N LEU A 331 3.81 -0.51 4.51
CA LEU A 331 4.68 -1.61 4.90
C LEU A 331 6.07 -1.05 5.21
N LYS A 332 6.63 -1.34 6.41
CA LYS A 332 7.91 -0.77 6.83
C LYS A 332 9.12 -1.38 6.12
N GLU A 333 9.05 -2.67 5.80
CA GLU A 333 10.19 -3.44 5.30
C GLU A 333 10.91 -2.82 4.09
N PRO A 334 10.22 -2.39 3.01
CA PRO A 334 10.86 -1.81 1.82
C PRO A 334 11.66 -0.53 2.10
N TYR A 335 11.38 0.15 3.22
CA TYR A 335 12.02 1.41 3.58
C TYR A 335 13.13 1.25 4.63
N CYS A 336 13.04 0.21 5.48
CA CYS A 336 13.94 0.04 6.60
C CYS A 336 14.94 -1.11 6.43
N ALA A 337 14.63 -2.13 5.61
CA ALA A 337 15.45 -3.32 5.49
C ALA A 337 16.71 -3.14 4.63
N GLY A 338 16.78 -2.10 3.80
CA GLY A 338 17.89 -1.89 2.88
C GLY A 338 18.04 -3.06 1.90
N SER A 339 19.25 -3.63 1.78
CA SER A 339 19.51 -4.81 0.93
C SER A 339 19.05 -6.13 1.53
N ALA A 340 18.52 -6.15 2.75
CA ALA A 340 18.10 -7.38 3.43
C ALA A 340 16.68 -7.86 3.04
N THR A 341 15.94 -7.09 2.24
CA THR A 341 14.61 -7.46 1.74
C THR A 341 14.67 -7.98 0.29
N ALA A 342 13.88 -9.01 0.00
CA ALA A 342 13.59 -9.52 -1.34
C ALA A 342 12.31 -8.90 -1.94
N ILE A 343 11.74 -7.87 -1.30
CA ILE A 343 10.67 -7.06 -1.89
C ILE A 343 11.29 -6.26 -3.04
N GLU A 344 11.04 -6.72 -4.27
CA GLU A 344 11.50 -6.03 -5.47
C GLU A 344 10.81 -4.67 -5.57
N LYS A 345 11.63 -3.64 -5.75
CA LYS A 345 11.15 -2.28 -5.99
C LYS A 345 10.33 -2.23 -7.27
N HIS A 346 9.13 -1.68 -7.18
CA HIS A 346 8.26 -1.57 -8.33
C HIS A 346 8.87 -0.66 -9.42
N PRO A 347 8.87 -1.04 -10.71
CA PRO A 347 9.41 -0.22 -11.80
C PRO A 347 8.85 1.21 -11.82
N MET A 348 7.52 1.33 -11.68
CA MET A 348 6.84 2.63 -11.62
C MET A 348 7.15 3.51 -10.40
N PHE A 349 7.87 3.02 -9.39
CA PHE A 349 8.17 3.82 -8.21
C PHE A 349 9.11 4.99 -8.53
N SER A 350 10.13 4.76 -9.37
CA SER A 350 11.07 5.82 -9.78
C SER A 350 10.38 6.91 -10.58
N ILE A 351 9.49 6.52 -11.50
CA ILE A 351 8.67 7.43 -12.32
C ILE A 351 7.76 8.27 -11.44
N ARG A 352 7.00 7.66 -10.51
CA ARG A 352 6.18 8.41 -9.55
C ARG A 352 7.00 9.39 -8.71
N LYS A 353 8.21 9.00 -8.30
CA LYS A 353 9.13 9.91 -7.58
C LYS A 353 9.51 11.13 -8.43
N LYS A 354 9.78 10.94 -9.73
CA LYS A 354 10.07 12.04 -10.67
C LYS A 354 8.88 12.97 -10.86
N TYR A 355 7.66 12.47 -11.00
CA TYR A 355 6.47 13.32 -11.04
C TYR A 355 6.27 14.12 -9.75
N VAL A 356 6.51 13.51 -8.58
CA VAL A 356 6.46 14.23 -7.30
C VAL A 356 7.53 15.34 -7.24
N LYS A 357 8.72 15.14 -7.82
CA LYS A 357 9.72 16.22 -7.96
C LYS A 357 9.15 17.39 -8.79
N LEU A 358 8.49 17.12 -9.92
CA LEU A 358 7.83 18.18 -10.71
C LEU A 358 6.69 18.88 -9.95
N MET A 359 5.96 18.15 -9.11
CA MET A 359 4.96 18.76 -8.22
C MET A 359 5.58 19.70 -7.20
N ASN A 360 6.75 19.37 -6.67
CA ASN A 360 7.48 20.25 -5.75
C ASN A 360 8.07 21.47 -6.47
N LYS A 361 8.65 21.27 -7.66
CA LYS A 361 9.12 22.35 -8.55
C LYS A 361 7.98 23.33 -8.88
N SER A 362 6.78 22.81 -9.11
CA SER A 362 5.57 23.61 -9.29
C SER A 362 5.27 24.51 -8.09
N GLN A 363 5.40 24.01 -6.86
CA GLN A 363 5.21 24.83 -5.66
C GLN A 363 6.27 25.93 -5.56
N GLU A 364 7.52 25.62 -5.91
CA GLU A 364 8.60 26.61 -5.91
C GLU A 364 8.36 27.73 -6.94
N ILE A 365 7.95 27.38 -8.17
CA ILE A 365 7.57 28.36 -9.21
C ILE A 365 6.49 29.30 -8.68
N LEU A 366 5.45 28.77 -8.04
CA LEU A 366 4.35 29.56 -7.50
C LEU A 366 4.80 30.44 -6.32
N ARG A 367 5.71 29.94 -5.46
CA ARG A 367 6.29 30.72 -4.36
C ARG A 367 7.13 31.89 -4.88
N ASN A 368 7.94 31.66 -5.92
CA ASN A 368 8.80 32.69 -6.53
C ASN A 368 7.96 33.77 -7.25
N ARG A 369 6.88 33.37 -7.93
CA ARG A 369 5.91 34.33 -8.52
C ARG A 369 5.27 35.24 -7.48
N ARG A 370 4.99 34.73 -6.28
CA ARG A 370 4.42 35.52 -5.17
C ARG A 370 5.44 36.44 -4.50
N SER A 371 6.73 36.05 -4.47
CA SER A 371 7.79 36.81 -3.79
C SER A 371 8.57 37.77 -4.70
N GLY A 372 8.35 37.75 -6.01
CA GLY A 372 9.01 38.63 -6.99
C GLY A 372 10.50 38.32 -7.21
N LYS A 373 11.03 37.20 -6.70
CA LYS A 373 12.44 36.82 -6.85
C LYS A 373 12.66 35.95 -8.10
N PRO A 374 13.74 36.18 -8.89
CA PRO A 374 14.08 35.34 -10.04
C PRO A 374 14.51 33.93 -9.61
N MET A 375 14.17 32.93 -10.42
CA MET A 375 14.45 31.51 -10.18
C MET A 375 15.95 31.23 -10.32
N LYS A 376 16.61 30.73 -9.27
CA LYS A 376 17.97 30.20 -9.38
C LYS A 376 17.91 28.81 -10.01
N GLN A 377 18.59 28.60 -11.13
CA GLN A 377 18.84 27.25 -11.65
C GLN A 377 19.82 26.56 -10.70
N HIS A 378 19.38 25.55 -9.96
CA HIS A 378 20.30 24.68 -9.22
C HIS A 378 20.65 23.48 -10.08
N SER A 379 21.95 23.30 -10.32
CA SER A 379 22.56 22.04 -10.73
C SER A 379 22.38 21.00 -9.63
N ASP A 380 22.05 19.76 -10.02
CA ASP A 380 21.99 18.60 -9.14
C ASP A 380 23.38 18.36 -8.51
N ASP A 381 23.51 18.57 -7.20
CA ASP A 381 24.51 17.92 -6.35
C ASP A 381 23.93 17.80 -4.92
N ASP A 382 23.98 16.57 -4.39
CA ASP A 382 23.46 16.15 -3.09
C ASP A 382 24.10 16.88 -1.90
N VAL A 383 23.29 17.36 -0.93
CA VAL A 383 23.64 17.33 0.51
C VAL A 383 22.36 17.25 1.36
N ASP A 384 22.35 16.24 2.23
CA ASP A 384 21.47 15.98 3.36
C ASP A 384 21.55 17.08 4.44
N GLY A 385 20.43 17.48 5.03
CA GLY A 385 20.46 18.42 6.16
C GLY A 385 19.15 19.13 6.50
N ASN A 386 18.51 18.63 7.56
CA ASN A 386 17.66 19.32 8.54
C ASN A 386 16.66 20.38 8.06
N VAL A 387 15.37 20.04 8.20
CA VAL A 387 14.32 21.03 8.41
C VAL A 387 13.82 20.88 9.85
N ASP A 388 14.04 21.95 10.59
CA ASP A 388 13.66 22.15 11.98
C ASP A 388 12.13 22.20 12.15
N ASP A 389 11.73 21.79 13.34
CA ASP A 389 10.41 21.43 13.83
C ASP A 389 9.63 22.66 14.32
N SER A 390 8.32 22.65 14.10
CA SER A 390 7.32 23.33 14.96
C SER A 390 5.92 23.16 14.35
N ALA A 391 5.28 22.05 14.69
CA ALA A 391 3.82 21.95 14.63
C ALA A 391 3.30 21.39 15.96
N THR A 392 2.63 22.28 16.69
CA THR A 392 2.06 22.16 18.03
C THR A 392 1.21 20.89 18.24
N GLU A 393 1.38 20.26 19.41
CA GLU A 393 0.89 18.92 19.78
C GLU A 393 -0.59 18.82 20.20
N GLU A 394 -1.40 19.88 20.17
CA GLU A 394 -2.66 19.87 20.94
C GLU A 394 -3.93 19.42 20.19
N ASP A 395 -3.93 19.26 18.86
CA ASP A 395 -5.16 18.97 18.09
C ASP A 395 -5.46 17.49 17.81
N SER A 396 -4.63 16.55 18.29
CA SER A 396 -4.72 15.13 17.88
C SER A 396 -5.35 14.18 18.90
N GLU A 397 -5.47 14.56 20.17
CA GLU A 397 -6.14 13.73 21.19
C GLU A 397 -7.67 13.89 21.18
N GLU A 398 -8.19 15.06 20.78
CA GLU A 398 -9.63 15.32 20.75
C GLU A 398 -10.34 14.60 19.59
N LEU A 399 -9.63 14.36 18.48
CA LEU A 399 -10.19 13.66 17.32
C LEU A 399 -10.40 12.15 17.55
N PHE A 400 -9.72 11.55 18.53
CA PHE A 400 -9.89 10.13 18.87
C PHE A 400 -11.13 9.90 19.73
N ARG A 401 -11.51 10.87 20.59
CA ARG A 401 -12.73 10.78 21.41
C ARG A 401 -14.00 10.90 20.57
N VAL A 402 -14.02 11.79 19.58
CA VAL A 402 -15.19 12.00 18.70
C VAL A 402 -15.46 10.80 17.78
N ALA A 403 -14.44 10.01 17.45
CA ALA A 403 -14.58 8.80 16.63
C ALA A 403 -15.13 7.59 17.39
N GLU A 404 -14.95 7.52 18.72
CA GLU A 404 -15.56 6.49 19.56
C GLU A 404 -17.05 6.79 19.81
N GLU A 405 -17.44 8.06 19.96
CA GLU A 405 -18.86 8.44 20.19
C GLU A 405 -19.75 8.27 18.95
N THR A 406 -19.19 8.30 17.74
CA THR A 406 -19.97 8.14 16.49
C THR A 406 -20.13 6.70 16.01
N MET A 407 -19.48 5.72 16.67
CA MET A 407 -19.63 4.29 16.35
C MET A 407 -20.33 3.49 17.45
N GLY A 408 -20.97 4.19 18.41
CA GLY A 408 -21.74 3.63 19.52
C GLY A 408 -23.25 3.67 19.34
N ASN A 409 -23.78 3.87 18.13
CA ASN A 409 -25.21 3.72 17.80
C ASN A 409 -25.40 2.96 16.49
#